data_AF-A0A1M3GVC7-F1
#
_entry.id   AF-A0A1M3GVC7-F1
#
_cell.length_a   1.000
_cell.length_b   1.000
_cell.length_c   1.000
_cell.angle_alpha   90.00
_cell.angle_beta   90.00
_cell.angle_gamma   90.00
#
_symmetry.space_group_name_H-M   'P 1'
#
loop_
_entity.id
_entity.type
_entity.pdbx_description
1 polymer ?
#
loop_
_entity_poly.entity_id
_entity_poly.type
_entity_poly.pdbx_seq_one_letter_code
_entity_poly.pdbx_strand_id
1 'polypeptide(L)'
;MLPKLIAHRGNTDGPNQAENNPDYLLKTLDLGYDCEVDIWVINGKIFLGHDNPLYSVEEDFIHTPKFWFHAKNLEALDFMLQKSVPCFWHENDQYTLTSNGFIWANIHMPVTSKTIIVVPDIESGIKKIKELPYGICSDYVSYWQSDKLAISH
;
A
#
# COMPACT_ATOMS: atom_id res chain seq x y z
N MET A 1 -10.88 16.42 -2.32
CA MET A 1 -9.87 16.08 -1.31
C MET A 1 -8.61 15.66 -2.04
N LEU A 2 -7.44 15.96 -1.50
CA LEU A 2 -6.18 15.47 -2.07
C LEU A 2 -6.11 13.94 -1.87
N PRO A 3 -5.48 13.19 -2.80
CA PRO A 3 -5.26 11.76 -2.64
C PRO A 3 -4.47 11.44 -1.36
N LYS A 4 -4.78 10.31 -0.74
CA LYS A 4 -3.90 9.71 0.28
C LYS A 4 -2.58 9.28 -0.36
N LEU A 5 -1.48 9.53 0.33
CA LEU A 5 -0.15 9.08 -0.07
C LEU A 5 0.21 7.82 0.72
N ILE A 6 0.40 6.72 0.00
CA ILE A 6 0.60 5.38 0.55
C ILE A 6 1.99 4.91 0.13
N ALA A 7 2.91 4.79 1.08
CA ALA A 7 4.26 4.31 0.82
C ALA A 7 4.21 2.82 0.50
N HIS A 8 4.64 2.44 -0.71
CA HIS A 8 4.73 1.04 -1.11
C HIS A 8 5.78 0.35 -0.25
N ARG A 9 5.38 -0.62 0.58
CA ARG A 9 6.27 -1.34 1.53
C ARG A 9 7.07 -0.44 2.47
N GLY A 10 6.60 0.79 2.69
CA GLY A 10 7.27 1.82 3.51
C GLY A 10 8.21 2.76 2.75
N ASN A 11 8.41 2.60 1.44
CA ASN A 11 9.32 3.42 0.64
C ASN A 11 8.83 4.86 0.47
N THR A 12 9.70 5.84 0.79
CA THR A 12 9.38 7.28 0.65
C THR A 12 10.00 7.94 -0.57
N ASP A 13 11.25 7.60 -0.88
CA ASP A 13 12.12 8.27 -1.87
C ASP A 13 12.77 7.27 -2.83
N GLY A 14 12.09 6.15 -3.05
CA GLY A 14 12.51 5.04 -3.91
C GLY A 14 12.62 3.71 -3.17
N PRO A 15 12.84 2.62 -3.92
CA PRO A 15 12.97 1.27 -3.35
C PRO A 15 14.09 1.16 -2.31
N ASN A 16 13.84 0.40 -1.24
CA ASN A 16 14.77 0.25 -0.12
C ASN A 16 14.94 -1.23 0.28
N GLN A 17 16.12 -1.62 0.77
CA GLN A 17 16.32 -2.96 1.32
C GLN A 17 15.54 -3.22 2.61
N ALA A 18 15.13 -2.15 3.30
CA ALA A 18 14.31 -2.21 4.50
C ALA A 18 12.80 -2.33 4.21
N GLU A 19 12.39 -2.58 2.97
CA GLU A 19 10.99 -2.86 2.62
C GLU A 19 10.36 -3.87 3.60
N ASN A 20 9.12 -3.57 4.02
CA ASN A 20 8.36 -4.37 4.99
C ASN A 20 9.01 -4.55 6.38
N ASN A 21 10.14 -3.91 6.68
CA ASN A 21 10.72 -3.94 8.01
C ASN A 21 9.80 -3.16 9.00
N PRO A 22 9.42 -3.74 10.15
CA PRO A 22 8.50 -3.10 11.10
C PRO A 22 8.93 -1.69 11.52
N ASP A 23 10.21 -1.49 11.87
CA ASP A 23 10.72 -0.18 12.30
C ASP A 23 10.74 0.84 11.14
N TYR A 24 10.98 0.38 9.92
CA TYR A 24 10.93 1.22 8.73
C TYR A 24 9.50 1.68 8.43
N LEU A 25 8.54 0.76 8.47
CA LEU A 25 7.12 1.05 8.30
C LEU A 25 6.61 2.07 9.33
N LEU A 26 6.95 1.88 10.61
CA LEU A 26 6.54 2.80 11.67
C LEU A 26 7.13 4.20 11.48
N LYS A 27 8.41 4.31 11.10
CA LYS A 27 9.01 5.60 10.74
C LYS A 27 8.31 6.28 9.57
N THR A 28 7.88 5.52 8.57
CA THR A 28 7.15 6.06 7.43
C THR A 28 5.75 6.56 7.83
N LEU A 29 5.09 5.90 8.79
CA LEU A 29 3.85 6.42 9.38
C LEU A 29 4.06 7.72 10.16
N ASP A 30 5.17 7.85 10.89
CA ASP A 30 5.53 9.06 11.64
C ASP A 30 5.76 10.27 10.72
N LEU A 31 6.19 10.04 9.48
CA LEU A 31 6.28 11.06 8.43
C LEU A 31 4.92 11.48 7.86
N GLY A 32 3.84 10.84 8.31
CA GLY A 32 2.46 11.18 7.96
C GLY A 32 1.86 10.37 6.81
N TYR A 33 2.61 9.46 6.20
CA TYR A 33 2.13 8.59 5.13
C TYR A 33 1.28 7.44 5.67
N ASP A 34 0.43 6.88 4.82
CA ASP A 34 -0.08 5.51 4.98
C ASP A 34 0.97 4.54 4.40
N CYS A 35 0.93 3.24 4.71
CA CYS A 35 1.82 2.26 4.08
C CYS A 35 1.04 1.07 3.52
N GLU A 36 1.48 0.58 2.36
CA GLU A 36 1.17 -0.76 1.90
C GLU A 36 2.17 -1.74 2.52
N VAL A 37 1.71 -2.91 2.95
CA VAL A 37 2.51 -3.89 3.69
C VAL A 37 2.20 -5.30 3.21
N ASP A 38 3.22 -6.01 2.73
CA ASP A 38 3.11 -7.42 2.36
C ASP A 38 3.11 -8.30 3.62
N ILE A 39 2.09 -9.15 3.77
CA ILE A 39 1.90 -9.96 4.98
C ILE A 39 1.61 -11.43 4.63
N TRP A 40 2.22 -12.30 5.43
CA TRP A 40 2.06 -13.75 5.41
C TRP A 40 1.56 -14.23 6.78
N VAL A 41 0.75 -15.28 6.77
CA VAL A 41 0.46 -16.07 7.97
C VAL A 41 0.87 -17.49 7.69
N ILE A 42 1.70 -18.07 8.55
CA ILE A 42 2.20 -19.44 8.36
C ILE A 42 2.14 -20.15 9.71
N ASN A 43 1.32 -21.19 9.79
CA ASN A 43 1.13 -21.98 11.02
C ASN A 43 0.76 -21.07 12.23
N GLY A 44 -0.12 -20.09 12.00
CA GLY A 44 -0.59 -19.16 13.02
C GLY A 44 0.39 -18.05 13.44
N LYS A 45 1.55 -17.92 12.77
CA LYS A 45 2.52 -16.84 12.99
C LYS A 45 2.44 -15.81 11.88
N ILE A 46 2.63 -14.54 12.23
CA ILE A 46 2.53 -13.40 11.32
C ILE A 46 3.92 -12.97 10.87
N PHE A 47 4.11 -12.81 9.57
CA PHE A 47 5.36 -12.34 8.99
C PHE A 47 5.11 -11.26 7.95
N LEU A 48 6.03 -10.31 7.85
CA LEU A 48 6.05 -9.30 6.79
C LEU A 48 7.14 -9.61 5.75
N GLY A 49 6.91 -9.24 4.49
CA GLY A 49 7.91 -9.33 3.42
C GLY A 49 7.32 -9.64 2.05
N HIS A 50 8.00 -9.20 0.98
CA HIS A 50 7.47 -9.28 -0.37
C HIS A 50 7.57 -10.68 -0.99
N ASP A 51 8.79 -11.16 -1.25
CA ASP A 51 9.02 -12.45 -1.89
C ASP A 51 9.00 -13.61 -0.88
N ASN A 52 9.30 -13.30 0.38
CA ASN A 52 9.46 -14.27 1.46
C ASN A 52 8.93 -13.68 2.80
N PRO A 53 8.49 -14.53 3.75
CA PRO A 53 8.14 -14.12 5.11
C PRO A 53 9.41 -13.82 5.92
N LEU A 54 9.82 -12.56 6.02
CA LEU A 54 11.11 -12.16 6.59
C LEU A 54 11.01 -11.71 8.05
N TYR A 55 10.06 -10.82 8.37
CA TYR A 55 9.99 -10.15 9.66
C TYR A 55 8.81 -10.68 10.48
N SER A 56 9.08 -11.44 11.54
CA SER A 56 8.04 -11.88 12.47
C SER A 56 7.52 -10.69 13.27
N VAL A 57 6.20 -10.57 13.40
CA VAL A 57 5.56 -9.54 14.22
C VAL A 57 4.47 -10.14 15.10
N GLU A 58 4.14 -9.44 16.19
CA GLU A 58 3.01 -9.78 17.05
C GLU A 58 1.69 -9.28 16.45
N GLU A 59 0.57 -9.87 16.88
CA GLU A 59 -0.76 -9.50 16.39
C GLU A 59 -1.07 -8.00 16.55
N ASP A 60 -0.65 -7.37 17.65
CA ASP A 60 -0.86 -5.94 17.88
C ASP A 60 -0.32 -5.05 16.76
N PHE A 61 0.73 -5.51 16.04
CA PHE A 61 1.31 -4.75 14.92
C PHE A 61 0.29 -4.51 13.80
N ILE A 62 -0.56 -5.50 13.49
CA ILE A 62 -1.50 -5.39 12.36
C ILE A 62 -2.64 -4.41 12.65
N HIS A 63 -2.86 -4.07 13.92
CA HIS A 63 -3.86 -3.09 14.34
C HIS A 63 -3.34 -1.65 14.30
N THR A 64 -2.08 -1.45 13.90
CA THR A 64 -1.52 -0.11 13.67
C THR A 64 -2.33 0.59 12.57
N PRO A 65 -2.87 1.80 12.83
CA PRO A 65 -3.67 2.51 11.85
C PRO A 65 -2.83 2.92 10.64
N LYS A 66 -3.51 3.19 9.51
CA LYS A 66 -2.93 3.62 8.22
C LYS A 66 -2.12 2.57 7.46
N PHE A 67 -2.17 1.31 7.86
CA PHE A 67 -1.71 0.20 7.03
C PHE A 67 -2.78 -0.30 6.07
N TRP A 68 -2.31 -0.69 4.89
CA TRP A 68 -3.05 -1.35 3.82
C TRP A 68 -2.35 -2.68 3.55
N PHE A 69 -2.94 -3.78 4.00
CA PHE A 69 -2.25 -5.06 3.96
C PHE A 69 -2.49 -5.82 2.66
N HIS A 70 -1.39 -6.20 2.02
CA HIS A 70 -1.37 -7.07 0.87
C HIS A 70 -1.12 -8.51 1.33
N ALA A 71 -2.17 -9.34 1.27
CA ALA A 71 -2.07 -10.75 1.59
C ALA A 71 -1.19 -11.48 0.56
N LYS A 72 -0.15 -12.16 1.04
CA LYS A 72 0.75 -12.97 0.21
C LYS A 72 0.42 -14.45 0.18
N ASN A 73 -0.45 -14.90 1.09
CA ASN A 73 -1.02 -16.24 1.07
C ASN A 73 -2.45 -16.25 1.63
N LEU A 74 -3.20 -17.32 1.34
CA LEU A 74 -4.61 -17.43 1.71
C LEU A 74 -4.82 -17.33 3.23
N GLU A 75 -3.92 -17.92 4.02
CA GLU A 75 -3.96 -17.83 5.48
C GLU A 75 -3.91 -16.37 5.96
N ALA A 76 -3.06 -15.54 5.35
CA ALA A 76 -3.00 -14.11 5.70
C ALA A 76 -4.30 -13.39 5.36
N LEU A 77 -4.89 -13.66 4.19
CA LEU A 77 -6.14 -13.02 3.78
C LEU A 77 -7.28 -13.36 4.74
N ASP A 78 -7.49 -14.65 5.04
CA ASP A 78 -8.53 -15.11 5.96
C ASP A 78 -8.32 -14.54 7.37
N PHE A 79 -7.08 -14.60 7.87
CA PHE A 79 -6.72 -14.02 9.16
C PHE A 79 -7.06 -12.53 9.26
N MET A 80 -6.68 -11.72 8.26
CA MET A 80 -6.95 -10.28 8.28
C MET A 80 -8.43 -9.94 8.17
N LEU A 81 -9.21 -10.71 7.41
CA LEU A 81 -10.67 -10.56 7.36
C LEU A 81 -11.29 -10.82 8.75
N GLN A 82 -10.85 -11.86 9.46
CA GLN A 82 -11.31 -12.15 10.82
C GLN A 82 -10.92 -11.04 11.81
N LYS A 83 -9.74 -10.44 11.64
CA LYS A 83 -9.26 -9.31 12.46
C LYS A 83 -9.84 -7.96 12.05
N SER A 84 -10.63 -7.91 10.98
CA SER A 84 -11.27 -6.69 10.47
C SER A 84 -10.29 -5.54 10.17
N VAL A 85 -9.10 -5.88 9.66
CA VAL A 85 -8.10 -4.89 9.22
C VAL A 85 -8.18 -4.65 7.71
N PRO A 86 -7.81 -3.44 7.21
CA PRO A 86 -7.81 -3.16 5.77
C PRO A 86 -6.84 -4.08 5.02
N CYS A 87 -7.36 -4.93 4.16
CA CYS A 87 -6.55 -5.90 3.43
C CYS A 87 -7.07 -6.15 2.02
N PHE A 88 -6.21 -6.71 1.18
CA PHE A 88 -6.53 -7.11 -0.19
C PHE A 88 -5.57 -8.20 -0.67
N TRP A 89 -5.94 -8.85 -1.77
CA TRP A 89 -5.09 -9.77 -2.53
C TRP A 89 -4.84 -9.18 -3.91
N HIS A 90 -3.60 -9.12 -4.38
CA HIS A 90 -3.33 -8.61 -5.72
C HIS A 90 -2.11 -9.28 -6.34
N GLU A 91 -2.27 -9.81 -7.56
CA GLU A 91 -1.13 -10.28 -8.35
C GLU A 91 -1.10 -9.57 -9.70
N ASN A 92 -1.83 -10.09 -10.68
CA ASN A 92 -1.88 -9.57 -12.04
C ASN A 92 -3.28 -9.01 -12.40
N ASP A 93 -4.15 -8.86 -11.40
CA ASP A 93 -5.49 -8.30 -11.56
C ASP A 93 -5.40 -6.89 -12.15
N GLN A 94 -6.37 -6.46 -12.94
CA GLN A 94 -6.43 -5.04 -13.29
C GLN A 94 -6.89 -4.21 -12.10
N TYR A 95 -7.81 -4.78 -11.31
CA TYR A 95 -8.40 -4.15 -10.13
C TYR A 95 -8.72 -5.22 -9.10
N THR A 96 -8.43 -4.95 -7.84
CA THR A 96 -8.90 -5.74 -6.69
C THR A 96 -9.75 -4.87 -5.79
N LEU A 97 -10.83 -5.42 -5.24
CA LEU A 97 -11.55 -4.81 -4.12
C LEU A 97 -10.79 -5.06 -2.79
N THR A 98 -10.62 -4.01 -2.01
CA THR A 98 -10.11 -4.09 -0.62
C THR A 98 -11.24 -4.42 0.35
N SER A 99 -10.92 -5.02 1.50
CA SER A 99 -11.90 -5.41 2.54
C SER A 99 -12.72 -4.23 3.09
N ASN A 100 -12.20 -3.00 2.98
CA ASN A 100 -12.85 -1.77 3.38
C ASN A 100 -13.49 -0.98 2.22
N GLY A 101 -13.65 -1.60 1.04
CA GLY A 101 -14.51 -1.08 -0.04
C GLY A 101 -13.85 -0.11 -1.03
N PHE A 102 -12.52 0.03 -1.00
CA PHE A 102 -11.74 0.75 -2.01
C PHE A 102 -11.27 -0.17 -3.14
N ILE A 103 -10.96 0.41 -4.29
CA ILE A 103 -10.46 -0.32 -5.46
C ILE A 103 -8.95 -0.16 -5.52
N TRP A 104 -8.19 -1.24 -5.35
CA TRP A 104 -6.76 -1.27 -5.59
C TRP A 104 -6.50 -1.54 -7.07
N ALA A 105 -6.01 -0.55 -7.80
CA ALA A 105 -5.78 -0.63 -9.24
C ALA A 105 -4.31 -0.96 -9.53
N ASN A 106 -4.11 -1.89 -10.46
CA ASN A 106 -2.79 -2.18 -10.99
C ASN A 106 -2.27 -0.98 -11.79
N ILE A 107 -0.96 -1.00 -12.03
CA ILE A 107 -0.22 0.01 -12.75
C ILE A 107 -0.92 0.31 -14.09
N HIS A 108 -1.00 1.60 -14.42
CA HIS A 108 -1.55 2.12 -15.68
C HIS A 108 -3.06 1.98 -15.90
N MET A 109 -3.81 1.53 -14.91
CA MET A 109 -5.26 1.44 -15.02
C MET A 109 -5.93 2.82 -14.80
N PRO A 110 -7.06 3.09 -15.48
CA PRO A 110 -7.93 4.22 -15.15
C PRO A 110 -8.33 4.25 -13.68
N VAL A 111 -8.52 5.45 -13.14
CA VAL A 111 -8.84 5.67 -11.73
C VAL A 111 -10.20 6.33 -11.57
N THR A 112 -10.79 6.15 -10.39
CA THR A 112 -11.96 6.88 -9.91
C THR A 112 -11.66 7.48 -8.54
N SER A 113 -12.59 8.26 -8.00
CA SER A 113 -12.49 8.78 -6.63
C SER A 113 -12.48 7.71 -5.51
N LYS A 114 -12.68 6.42 -5.84
CA LYS A 114 -12.54 5.27 -4.92
C LYS A 114 -11.28 4.43 -5.15
N THR A 115 -10.46 4.83 -6.12
CA THR A 115 -9.32 4.02 -6.56
C THR A 115 -8.05 4.41 -5.82
N ILE A 116 -7.29 3.42 -5.37
CA ILE A 116 -5.89 3.54 -5.00
C ILE A 116 -5.08 3.01 -6.18
N ILE A 117 -4.21 3.85 -6.76
CA ILE A 117 -3.40 3.47 -7.92
C ILE A 117 -1.96 3.18 -7.53
N VAL A 118 -1.39 2.09 -8.03
CA VAL A 118 0.04 1.80 -7.90
C VAL A 118 0.83 2.57 -8.96
N VAL A 119 1.82 3.33 -8.52
CA VAL A 119 2.68 4.17 -9.36
C VAL A 119 4.14 3.74 -9.16
N PRO A 120 4.71 2.94 -10.09
CA PRO A 120 6.05 2.38 -9.94
C PRO A 120 7.16 3.42 -10.15
N ASP A 121 6.87 4.47 -10.91
CA ASP A 121 7.80 5.55 -11.21
C ASP A 121 7.04 6.88 -11.42
N ILE A 122 7.73 7.98 -11.16
CA ILE A 122 7.16 9.33 -11.22
C ILE A 122 6.65 9.67 -12.62
N GLU A 123 7.39 9.31 -13.67
CA GLU A 123 7.09 9.72 -15.04
C GLU A 123 5.78 9.08 -15.54
N SER A 124 5.58 7.79 -15.24
CA SER A 124 4.36 7.07 -15.62
C SER A 124 3.14 7.56 -14.85
N GLY A 125 3.31 7.94 -13.58
CA GLY A 125 2.24 8.52 -12.76
C GLY A 125 1.73 9.86 -13.31
N ILE A 126 2.64 10.80 -13.59
CA ILE A 126 2.29 12.16 -14.07
C ILE A 126 1.46 12.09 -15.37
N LYS A 127 1.83 11.19 -16.29
CA LYS A 127 1.17 11.09 -17.60
C LYS A 127 -0.25 10.52 -17.54
N LYS A 128 -0.61 9.81 -16.46
CA LYS A 128 -1.81 8.96 -16.41
C LYS A 128 -2.87 9.39 -15.41
N ILE A 129 -2.48 10.07 -14.34
CA ILE A 129 -3.44 10.59 -13.35
C ILE A 129 -4.13 11.83 -13.93
N LYS A 130 -5.17 11.60 -14.74
CA LYS A 130 -6.05 12.66 -15.30
C LYS A 130 -7.22 12.98 -14.39
N GLU A 131 -7.61 12.02 -13.56
CA GLU A 131 -8.64 12.13 -12.54
C GLU A 131 -8.01 11.92 -11.17
N LEU A 132 -8.55 12.56 -10.14
CA LEU A 132 -8.02 12.44 -8.79
C LEU A 132 -8.43 11.07 -8.18
N PRO A 133 -7.46 10.17 -7.90
CA PRO A 133 -7.73 8.93 -7.21
C PRO A 133 -8.01 9.18 -5.72
N TYR A 134 -8.53 8.17 -5.03
CA TYR A 134 -8.59 8.18 -3.56
C TYR A 134 -7.18 8.19 -2.95
N GLY A 135 -6.26 7.41 -3.52
CA GLY A 135 -4.88 7.31 -3.04
C GLY A 135 -3.88 6.94 -4.13
N ILE A 136 -2.60 7.25 -3.85
CA ILE A 136 -1.46 6.93 -4.68
C ILE A 136 -0.52 6.06 -3.85
N CYS A 137 -0.33 4.81 -4.28
CA CYS A 137 0.67 3.91 -3.71
C CYS A 137 1.93 3.97 -4.56
N SER A 138 3.08 4.32 -3.98
CA SER A 138 4.32 4.50 -4.76
C SER A 138 5.56 4.25 -3.92
N ASP A 139 6.66 3.86 -4.58
CA ASP A 139 7.97 3.86 -3.97
C ASP A 139 8.51 5.29 -3.73
N TYR A 140 7.94 6.29 -4.41
CA TYR A 140 8.39 7.69 -4.37
C TYR A 140 7.29 8.62 -3.81
N VAL A 141 6.63 8.25 -2.70
CA VAL A 141 5.50 9.03 -2.15
C VAL A 141 5.84 10.48 -1.80
N SER A 142 7.09 10.78 -1.41
CA SER A 142 7.51 12.14 -1.08
C SER A 142 7.37 13.11 -2.27
N TYR A 143 7.53 12.61 -3.50
CA TYR A 143 7.38 13.40 -4.70
C TYR A 143 5.98 14.02 -4.82
N TRP A 144 4.97 13.25 -4.40
CA TRP A 144 3.55 13.59 -4.51
C TRP A 144 3.07 14.53 -3.41
N GLN A 145 3.88 14.80 -2.38
CA GLN A 145 3.58 15.83 -1.37
C GLN A 145 3.75 17.25 -1.90
N SER A 146 4.62 17.47 -2.89
CA SER A 146 4.78 18.78 -3.53
C SER A 146 3.54 19.12 -4.37
N ASP A 147 3.19 20.41 -4.51
CA ASP A 147 1.98 20.99 -5.17
C ASP A 147 1.67 20.53 -6.62
N LYS A 148 2.33 19.49 -7.13
CA LYS A 148 2.23 18.95 -8.49
C LYS A 148 0.95 18.19 -8.78
N LEU A 149 0.20 17.76 -7.75
CA LEU A 149 -1.15 17.21 -7.92
C LEU A 149 -2.18 18.27 -8.37
N ALA A 150 -1.84 19.56 -8.29
CA ALA A 150 -2.70 20.67 -8.68
C ALA A 150 -2.53 21.14 -10.14
N ILE A 151 -1.59 20.59 -10.91
CA ILE A 151 -1.18 21.15 -12.23
C ILE A 151 -1.74 20.36 -13.42
N SER A 152 -2.88 19.67 -13.28
CA SER A 152 -3.52 18.96 -14.41
C SER A 152 -5.01 19.25 -14.59
N HIS A 153 -5.44 20.46 -14.21
CA HIS A 153 -6.76 20.98 -14.57
C HIS A 153 -6.61 22.21 -15.47
#